data_AF-A0A1I5D9Y0-F1
#
_entry.id   AF-A0A1I5D9Y0-F1
#
_cell.length_a   1.000
_cell.length_b   1.000
_cell.length_c   1.000
_cell.angle_alpha   90.00
_cell.angle_beta   90.00
_cell.angle_gamma   90.00
#
_symmetry.space_group_name_H-M   'P 1'
#
loop_
_entity.id
_entity.type
_entity.pdbx_description
1 polymer ?
#
loop_
_entity_poly.entity_id
_entity_poly.type
_entity_poly.pdbx_seq_one_letter_code
_entity_poly.pdbx_strand_id
1 'polypeptide(L)'
;MTIGKKFNQLDKSEYFLIIENYKQYKDFNTLGLYRSICENENLDLETRMEVRDFAHTIFKKTFNFYQLKDPKTYFELTTLGMNLTVADERQAWKEIRENQEKILSDKKIKHRNFGDYSKHNCGYDNCPYNGIMIKQGTGLSENHMWFETDKKKENAKNKSKNQKKQRREKYKIIRDDLDN
;
A
#
# COMPACT_ATOMS: atom_id res chain seq x y z
N MET A 1 -29.31 -7.17 -9.84
CA MET A 1 -29.41 -8.21 -8.80
C MET A 1 -28.53 -7.81 -7.62
N THR A 2 -28.66 -8.49 -6.48
CA THR A 2 -27.72 -8.42 -5.35
C THR A 2 -27.16 -9.80 -5.10
N ILE A 3 -25.93 -9.91 -4.59
CA ILE A 3 -25.29 -11.21 -4.33
C ILE A 3 -25.98 -11.91 -3.15
N GLY A 4 -26.37 -11.15 -2.13
CA GLY A 4 -27.14 -11.67 -0.98
C GLY A 4 -26.35 -12.57 -0.03
N LYS A 5 -25.03 -12.73 -0.24
CA LYS A 5 -24.11 -13.55 0.56
C LYS A 5 -22.76 -12.86 0.65
N LYS A 6 -22.02 -13.05 1.76
CA LYS A 6 -20.65 -12.54 1.88
C LYS A 6 -19.72 -13.33 0.97
N PHE A 7 -18.77 -12.65 0.33
CA PHE A 7 -17.84 -13.31 -0.59
C PHE A 7 -17.04 -14.45 0.08
N ASN A 8 -16.64 -14.29 1.35
CA ASN A 8 -15.84 -15.29 2.07
C ASN A 8 -16.64 -16.53 2.51
N GLN A 9 -17.92 -16.62 2.14
CA GLN A 9 -18.77 -17.78 2.37
C GLN A 9 -19.08 -18.52 1.06
N LEU A 10 -18.58 -18.01 -0.08
CA LEU A 10 -18.88 -18.59 -1.38
C LEU A 10 -18.11 -19.88 -1.60
N ASP A 11 -18.76 -20.82 -2.29
CA ASP A 11 -18.08 -21.96 -2.89
C ASP A 11 -17.42 -21.58 -4.22
N LYS A 12 -16.64 -22.51 -4.79
CA LYS A 12 -15.96 -22.33 -6.07
C LYS A 12 -16.93 -21.88 -7.16
N SER A 13 -17.99 -22.63 -7.42
CA SER A 13 -18.93 -22.35 -8.51
C SER A 13 -19.61 -20.98 -8.35
N GLU A 14 -19.96 -20.60 -7.13
CA GLU A 14 -20.51 -19.28 -6.82
C GLU A 14 -19.52 -18.15 -7.15
N TYR A 15 -18.23 -18.30 -6.83
CA TYR A 15 -17.20 -17.34 -7.24
C TYR A 15 -17.17 -17.16 -8.76
N PHE A 16 -17.08 -18.26 -9.52
CA PHE A 16 -17.02 -18.21 -10.98
C PHE A 16 -18.25 -17.52 -11.56
N LEU A 17 -19.45 -17.92 -11.10
CA LEU A 17 -20.72 -17.33 -11.55
C LEU A 17 -20.77 -15.81 -11.31
N ILE A 18 -20.38 -15.37 -10.10
CA ILE A 18 -20.42 -13.96 -9.73
C ILE A 18 -19.36 -13.17 -10.50
N ILE A 19 -18.15 -13.70 -10.66
CA ILE A 19 -17.06 -13.06 -11.41
C ILE A 19 -17.48 -12.86 -12.87
N GLU A 20 -18.04 -13.88 -13.52
CA GLU A 20 -18.51 -13.81 -14.90
C GLU A 20 -19.64 -12.79 -15.07
N ASN A 21 -20.57 -12.74 -14.11
CA ASN A 21 -21.76 -11.89 -14.17
C ASN A 21 -21.65 -10.61 -13.34
N TYR A 22 -20.44 -10.16 -12.99
CA TYR A 22 -20.21 -9.12 -11.98
C TYR A 22 -20.99 -7.81 -12.22
N LYS A 23 -21.21 -7.43 -13.48
CA LYS A 23 -21.96 -6.22 -13.87
C LYS A 23 -23.43 -6.26 -13.51
N GLN A 24 -24.00 -7.46 -13.28
CA GLN A 24 -25.41 -7.63 -12.94
C GLN A 24 -25.68 -7.37 -11.45
N TYR A 25 -24.64 -7.37 -10.61
CA TYR A 25 -24.73 -7.23 -9.17
C TYR A 25 -24.43 -5.80 -8.72
N LYS A 26 -25.40 -5.18 -8.04
CA LYS A 26 -25.28 -3.79 -7.57
C LYS A 26 -24.30 -3.63 -6.41
N ASP A 27 -24.16 -4.68 -5.61
CA ASP A 27 -23.32 -4.78 -4.41
C ASP A 27 -21.95 -5.42 -4.68
N PHE A 28 -21.60 -5.66 -5.95
CA PHE A 28 -20.31 -6.23 -6.29
C PHE A 28 -19.15 -5.27 -5.98
N ASN A 29 -18.18 -5.77 -5.22
CA ASN A 29 -16.96 -5.05 -4.88
C ASN A 29 -15.75 -5.91 -5.19
N THR A 30 -14.96 -5.51 -6.20
CA THR A 30 -13.75 -6.24 -6.61
C THR A 30 -12.74 -6.38 -5.48
N LEU A 31 -12.59 -5.39 -4.59
CA LEU A 31 -11.64 -5.49 -3.48
C LEU A 31 -12.13 -6.50 -2.44
N GLY A 32 -13.43 -6.47 -2.15
CA GLY A 32 -14.06 -7.45 -1.26
C GLY A 32 -13.94 -8.87 -1.81
N LEU A 33 -14.11 -9.04 -3.12
CA LEU A 33 -13.89 -10.33 -3.79
C LEU A 33 -12.45 -10.81 -3.58
N TYR A 34 -11.44 -10.00 -3.88
CA TYR A 34 -10.05 -10.42 -3.73
C TYR A 34 -9.66 -10.73 -2.28
N ARG A 35 -10.04 -9.87 -1.32
CA ARG A 35 -9.83 -10.14 0.12
C ARG A 35 -10.44 -11.46 0.56
N SER A 36 -11.66 -11.72 0.09
CA SER A 36 -12.37 -12.95 0.46
C SER A 36 -11.66 -14.23 0.03
N ILE A 37 -10.88 -14.22 -1.05
CA ILE A 37 -10.11 -15.39 -1.49
C ILE A 37 -9.08 -15.78 -0.41
N CYS A 38 -8.48 -14.80 0.27
CA CYS A 38 -7.58 -15.03 1.40
C CYS A 38 -8.34 -15.42 2.68
N GLU A 39 -9.50 -14.79 2.92
CA GLU A 39 -10.31 -14.93 4.15
C GLU A 39 -11.21 -16.18 4.16
N ASN A 40 -11.45 -16.84 3.01
CA ASN A 40 -12.42 -17.94 2.90
C ASN A 40 -11.83 -19.28 3.32
N GLU A 41 -12.05 -19.63 4.59
CA GLU A 41 -11.60 -20.89 5.21
C GLU A 41 -12.21 -22.15 4.58
N ASN A 42 -13.30 -22.05 3.83
CA ASN A 42 -13.95 -23.21 3.19
C ASN A 42 -13.28 -23.63 1.87
N LEU A 43 -12.43 -22.78 1.29
CA LEU A 43 -11.69 -23.10 0.07
C LEU A 43 -10.31 -23.63 0.42
N ASP A 44 -9.95 -24.76 -0.18
CA ASP A 44 -8.56 -25.24 -0.18
C ASP A 44 -7.65 -24.31 -0.99
N LEU A 45 -6.34 -24.50 -0.84
CA LEU A 45 -5.34 -23.65 -1.46
C LEU A 45 -5.44 -23.64 -3.00
N GLU A 46 -5.64 -24.81 -3.60
CA GLU A 46 -5.76 -24.98 -5.06
C GLU A 46 -6.97 -24.20 -5.59
N THR A 47 -8.12 -24.34 -4.95
CA THR A 47 -9.34 -23.63 -5.31
C THR A 47 -9.19 -22.13 -5.15
N ARG A 48 -8.53 -21.64 -4.09
CA ARG A 48 -8.25 -20.21 -3.93
C ARG A 48 -7.37 -19.68 -5.07
N MET A 49 -6.36 -20.44 -5.50
CA MET A 49 -5.49 -20.09 -6.62
C MET A 49 -6.26 -20.04 -7.93
N GLU A 50 -7.13 -21.03 -8.19
CA GLU A 50 -7.99 -21.04 -9.38
C GLU A 50 -8.93 -19.85 -9.43
N VAL A 51 -9.61 -19.54 -8.32
CA VAL A 51 -10.51 -18.38 -8.23
C VAL A 51 -9.74 -17.08 -8.43
N ARG A 52 -8.55 -16.94 -7.84
CA ARG A 52 -7.65 -15.79 -8.05
C ARG A 52 -7.30 -15.63 -9.53
N ASP A 53 -6.87 -16.71 -10.18
CA ASP A 53 -6.41 -16.66 -11.57
C ASP A 53 -7.56 -16.37 -12.52
N PHE A 54 -8.75 -16.92 -12.26
CA PHE A 54 -9.96 -16.55 -12.98
C PHE A 54 -10.32 -15.06 -12.77
N ALA A 55 -10.32 -14.57 -11.53
CA ALA A 55 -10.56 -13.16 -11.23
C ALA A 55 -9.56 -12.23 -11.94
N HIS A 56 -8.30 -12.66 -12.09
CA HIS A 56 -7.28 -11.90 -12.83
C HIS A 56 -7.64 -11.74 -14.31
N THR A 57 -8.25 -12.73 -14.96
CA THR A 57 -8.63 -12.62 -16.39
C THR A 57 -9.54 -11.41 -16.65
N ILE A 58 -10.37 -11.03 -15.68
CA ILE A 58 -11.34 -9.93 -15.80
C ILE A 58 -10.84 -8.66 -15.11
N PHE A 59 -10.24 -8.78 -13.92
CA PHE A 59 -9.98 -7.64 -13.03
C PHE A 59 -8.49 -7.30 -12.87
N LYS A 60 -7.57 -7.84 -13.70
CA LYS A 60 -6.12 -7.62 -13.51
C LYS A 60 -5.73 -6.16 -13.35
N LYS A 61 -6.29 -5.27 -14.17
CA LYS A 61 -5.97 -3.84 -14.12
C LYS A 61 -6.38 -3.21 -12.78
N THR A 62 -7.54 -3.58 -12.26
CA THR A 62 -8.03 -3.13 -10.94
C THR A 62 -7.14 -3.71 -9.84
N PHE A 63 -6.82 -5.00 -9.92
CA PHE A 63 -5.95 -5.70 -8.98
C PHE A 63 -4.56 -5.06 -8.89
N ASN A 64 -3.94 -4.71 -10.02
CA ASN A 64 -2.63 -4.05 -10.04
C ASN A 64 -2.60 -2.72 -9.28
N PHE A 65 -3.75 -2.04 -9.16
CA PHE A 65 -3.88 -0.80 -8.38
C PHE A 65 -3.95 -1.04 -6.86
N TYR A 66 -4.15 -2.27 -6.41
CA TYR A 66 -4.15 -2.60 -4.99
C TYR A 66 -2.79 -2.45 -4.35
N GLN A 67 -1.70 -2.49 -5.11
CA GLN A 67 -0.39 -2.04 -4.64
C GLN A 67 -0.47 -0.68 -3.94
N LEU A 68 -1.33 0.25 -4.39
CA LEU A 68 -1.55 1.55 -3.73
C LEU A 68 -2.62 1.55 -2.65
N LYS A 69 -3.74 0.84 -2.87
CA LYS A 69 -4.92 0.90 -2.00
C LYS A 69 -4.87 -0.08 -0.82
N ASP A 70 -4.33 -1.27 -1.06
CA ASP A 70 -4.32 -2.39 -0.13
C ASP A 70 -3.15 -3.32 -0.48
N PRO A 71 -1.91 -2.89 -0.16
CA PRO A 71 -0.72 -3.61 -0.55
C PRO A 71 -0.61 -4.96 0.15
N LYS A 72 -1.25 -5.14 1.31
CA LYS A 72 -1.28 -6.42 2.03
C LYS A 72 -2.07 -7.47 1.23
N THR A 73 -3.29 -7.14 0.83
CA THR A 73 -4.11 -8.05 -0.01
C THR A 73 -3.41 -8.33 -1.34
N TYR A 74 -2.77 -7.33 -1.94
CA TYR A 74 -1.98 -7.52 -3.16
C TYR A 74 -0.86 -8.55 -2.94
N PHE A 75 -0.05 -8.36 -1.89
CA PHE A 75 1.03 -9.27 -1.52
C PHE A 75 0.51 -10.69 -1.33
N GLU A 76 -0.45 -10.89 -0.42
CA GLU A 76 -1.02 -12.21 -0.08
C GLU A 76 -1.52 -12.97 -1.30
N LEU A 77 -2.18 -12.30 -2.25
CA LEU A 77 -2.68 -12.94 -3.46
C LEU A 77 -1.59 -13.23 -4.49
N THR A 78 -0.62 -12.32 -4.65
CA THR A 78 0.51 -12.55 -5.55
C THR A 78 1.40 -13.70 -5.10
N THR A 79 1.50 -13.92 -3.79
CA THR A 79 2.33 -14.97 -3.19
C THR A 79 1.52 -16.18 -2.72
N LEU A 80 0.21 -16.22 -3.02
CA LEU A 80 -0.67 -17.31 -2.65
C LEU A 80 -0.16 -18.63 -3.24
N GLY A 81 0.09 -19.60 -2.37
CA GLY A 81 0.63 -20.93 -2.71
C GLY A 81 2.15 -21.01 -2.76
N MET A 82 2.88 -19.92 -2.45
CA MET A 82 4.34 -19.91 -2.40
C MET A 82 4.85 -20.14 -0.97
N ASN A 83 5.93 -20.91 -0.85
CA ASN A 83 6.70 -20.98 0.40
C ASN A 83 7.78 -19.90 0.38
N LEU A 84 7.50 -18.76 1.01
CA LEU A 84 8.42 -17.63 1.05
C LEU A 84 9.42 -17.74 2.20
N THR A 85 10.67 -17.38 1.94
CA THR A 85 11.61 -17.04 3.00
C THR A 85 11.42 -15.58 3.42
N VAL A 86 11.96 -15.21 4.58
CA VAL A 86 12.00 -13.81 5.05
C VAL A 86 12.67 -12.88 4.03
N ALA A 87 13.64 -13.40 3.24
CA ALA A 87 14.28 -12.63 2.20
C ALA A 87 13.32 -12.35 1.03
N ASP A 88 12.54 -13.36 0.62
CA ASP A 88 11.55 -13.24 -0.46
C ASP A 88 10.44 -12.27 -0.09
N GLU A 89 9.93 -12.34 1.15
CA GLU A 89 8.93 -11.39 1.65
C GLU A 89 9.45 -9.96 1.59
N ARG A 90 10.68 -9.72 2.09
CA ARG A 90 11.30 -8.38 2.06
C ARG A 90 11.46 -7.86 0.64
N GLN A 91 11.85 -8.74 -0.29
CA GLN A 91 12.01 -8.40 -1.70
C GLN A 91 10.65 -8.06 -2.34
N ALA A 92 9.63 -8.88 -2.14
CA ALA A 92 8.28 -8.59 -2.63
C ALA A 92 7.73 -7.26 -2.09
N TRP A 93 7.92 -6.98 -0.79
CA TRP A 93 7.53 -5.70 -0.21
C TRP A 93 8.32 -4.52 -0.77
N LYS A 94 9.60 -4.72 -1.13
CA LYS A 94 10.40 -3.70 -1.82
C LYS A 94 9.85 -3.43 -3.22
N GLU A 95 9.55 -4.46 -3.99
CA GLU A 95 8.98 -4.35 -5.33
C GLU A 95 7.61 -3.67 -5.31
N ILE A 96 6.75 -3.99 -4.34
CA ILE A 96 5.47 -3.30 -4.15
C ILE A 96 5.71 -1.80 -3.96
N ARG A 97 6.66 -1.39 -3.11
CA ARG A 97 6.98 0.03 -2.89
C ARG A 97 7.51 0.71 -4.16
N GLU A 98 8.42 0.07 -4.89
CA GLU A 98 8.93 0.60 -6.16
C GLU A 98 7.81 0.77 -7.20
N ASN A 99 6.89 -0.19 -7.28
CA ASN A 99 5.74 -0.11 -8.18
C ASN A 99 4.72 0.93 -7.72
N GLN A 100 4.50 1.13 -6.42
CA GLN A 100 3.70 2.24 -5.91
C GLN A 100 4.25 3.58 -6.43
N GLU A 101 5.57 3.79 -6.32
CA GLU A 101 6.22 5.00 -6.83
C GLU A 101 6.00 5.17 -8.34
N LYS A 102 6.24 4.12 -9.13
CA LYS A 102 6.01 4.11 -10.58
C LYS A 102 4.56 4.47 -10.92
N ILE A 103 3.58 3.81 -10.29
CA ILE A 103 2.16 4.06 -10.56
C ILE A 103 1.79 5.51 -10.25
N LEU A 104 2.28 6.08 -9.14
CA LEU A 104 2.01 7.47 -8.80
C LEU A 104 2.66 8.44 -9.79
N SER A 105 3.90 8.19 -10.20
CA SER A 105 4.62 8.99 -11.19
C SER A 105 3.89 8.96 -12.54
N ASP A 106 3.59 7.77 -13.06
CA ASP A 106 2.94 7.56 -14.36
C ASP A 106 1.56 8.21 -14.41
N LYS A 107 0.79 8.09 -13.33
CA LYS A 107 -0.53 8.72 -13.20
C LYS A 107 -0.48 10.18 -12.77
N LYS A 108 0.71 10.74 -12.54
CA LYS A 108 0.93 12.11 -12.05
C LYS A 108 0.18 12.42 -10.73
N ILE A 109 -0.01 11.41 -9.88
CA ILE A 109 -0.69 11.57 -8.59
C ILE A 109 0.32 11.98 -7.53
N LYS A 110 0.06 13.10 -6.85
CA LYS A 110 0.97 13.70 -5.87
C LYS A 110 0.65 13.33 -4.42
N HIS A 111 -0.61 13.04 -4.10
CA HIS A 111 -0.99 12.63 -2.75
C HIS A 111 -0.65 11.17 -2.51
N ARG A 112 -0.40 10.79 -1.26
CA ARG A 112 -0.07 9.41 -0.86
C ARG A 112 -1.06 8.81 0.13
N ASN A 113 -2.18 9.50 0.32
CA ASN A 113 -3.24 9.10 1.22
C ASN A 113 -4.19 8.15 0.46
N PHE A 114 -3.90 6.85 0.44
CA PHE A 114 -4.72 5.84 -0.24
C PHE A 114 -5.05 4.68 0.68
N GLY A 115 -6.31 4.26 0.68
CA GLY A 115 -6.76 3.01 1.30
C GLY A 115 -6.18 2.81 2.70
N ASP A 116 -5.32 1.80 2.89
CA ASP A 116 -4.68 1.52 4.18
C ASP A 116 -3.86 2.68 4.73
N TYR A 117 -3.17 3.44 3.86
CA TYR A 117 -2.46 4.66 4.26
C TYR A 117 -3.40 5.81 4.60
N SER A 118 -4.71 5.67 4.39
CA SER A 118 -5.70 6.71 4.72
C SER A 118 -6.56 6.40 5.92
N LYS A 119 -6.30 5.27 6.59
CA LYS A 119 -7.07 4.80 7.73
C LYS A 119 -6.16 4.57 8.92
N HIS A 120 -6.71 4.78 10.12
CA HIS A 120 -6.08 4.27 11.33
C HIS A 120 -6.29 2.76 11.38
N ASN A 121 -5.19 2.01 11.43
CA ASN A 121 -5.17 0.56 11.60
C ASN A 121 -3.91 0.23 12.41
N CYS A 122 -4.02 0.24 13.74
CA CYS A 122 -2.87 0.11 14.65
C CYS A 122 -2.55 -1.35 15.03
N GLY A 123 -3.24 -2.32 14.44
CA GLY A 123 -3.03 -3.75 14.68
C GLY A 123 -3.65 -4.29 15.97
N TYR A 124 -4.29 -3.44 16.79
CA TYR A 124 -5.08 -3.88 17.94
C TYR A 124 -6.54 -4.03 17.56
N ASP A 125 -7.08 -5.25 17.65
CA ASP A 125 -8.46 -5.56 17.23
C ASP A 125 -9.52 -4.69 17.93
N ASN A 126 -9.30 -4.37 19.21
CA ASN A 126 -10.23 -3.59 20.02
C ASN A 126 -9.99 -2.07 19.97
N CYS A 127 -9.18 -1.56 19.04
CA CYS A 127 -8.98 -0.12 18.91
C CYS A 127 -10.24 0.57 18.34
N PRO A 128 -10.85 1.54 19.06
CA PRO A 128 -12.05 2.23 18.61
C PRO A 128 -11.82 3.12 17.38
N TYR A 129 -10.55 3.40 17.04
CA TYR A 129 -10.18 4.23 15.91
C TYR A 129 -9.95 3.41 14.62
N ASN A 130 -9.95 2.08 14.69
CA ASN A 130 -9.71 1.24 13.51
C ASN A 130 -10.73 1.53 12.40
N GLY A 131 -10.23 1.71 11.18
CA GLY A 131 -11.05 2.00 10.00
C GLY A 131 -11.45 3.48 9.84
N ILE A 132 -11.19 4.35 10.83
CA ILE A 132 -11.44 5.79 10.70
C ILE A 132 -10.48 6.41 9.70
N MET A 133 -11.02 7.27 8.83
CA MET A 133 -10.23 8.03 7.87
C MET A 133 -9.37 9.07 8.60
N ILE A 134 -8.06 9.03 8.36
CA ILE A 134 -7.09 9.91 9.03
C ILE A 134 -6.47 10.90 8.04
N LYS A 135 -6.13 12.08 8.56
CA LYS A 135 -5.26 13.02 7.87
C LYS A 135 -3.81 12.65 8.17
N GLN A 136 -3.01 12.50 7.12
CA GLN A 136 -1.58 12.22 7.23
C GLN A 136 -0.84 13.30 8.04
N GLY A 137 0.10 12.86 8.88
CA GLY A 137 0.87 13.72 9.79
C GLY A 137 0.19 14.04 11.13
N THR A 138 -0.96 13.42 11.41
CA THR A 138 -1.60 13.47 12.75
C THR A 138 -1.10 12.35 13.65
N GLY A 139 -1.34 12.46 14.96
CA GLY A 139 -0.96 11.43 15.94
C GLY A 139 -1.71 10.10 15.80
N LEU A 140 -2.79 10.05 15.00
CA LEU A 140 -3.53 8.82 14.69
C LEU A 140 -2.97 8.10 13.45
N SER A 141 -1.91 8.64 12.84
CA SER A 141 -1.30 8.10 11.64
C SER A 141 -0.31 6.98 11.99
N GLU A 142 -0.74 5.73 11.80
CA GLU A 142 0.09 4.55 12.04
C GLU A 142 1.11 4.33 10.93
N ASN A 143 0.67 4.51 9.68
CA ASN A 143 1.49 4.24 8.50
C ASN A 143 1.41 5.41 7.52
N HIS A 144 2.52 5.63 6.80
CA HIS A 144 2.60 6.57 5.70
C HIS A 144 3.47 6.00 4.59
N MET A 145 3.08 6.26 3.35
CA MET A 145 3.84 5.85 2.17
C MET A 145 5.01 6.82 1.94
N TRP A 146 6.22 6.28 1.96
CA TRP A 146 7.47 6.99 1.72
C TRP A 146 8.29 6.24 0.66
N PHE A 147 9.11 6.98 -0.07
CA PHE A 147 9.99 6.45 -1.12
C PHE A 147 11.43 6.85 -0.87
N GLU A 148 12.38 6.07 -1.37
CA GLU A 148 13.81 6.38 -1.20
C GLU A 148 14.22 7.68 -1.92
N THR A 149 13.49 8.04 -2.97
CA THR A 149 13.64 9.29 -3.73
C THR A 149 13.13 10.52 -2.97
N ASP A 150 12.48 10.34 -1.82
CA ASP A 150 11.99 11.45 -1.01
C ASP A 150 13.12 12.30 -0.46
N LYS A 151 12.94 13.62 -0.55
CA LYS A 151 13.87 14.58 0.04
C LYS A 151 13.91 14.40 1.57
N LYS A 152 15.01 13.86 2.08
CA LYS A 152 15.28 13.77 3.53
C LYS A 152 15.32 15.18 4.13
N LYS A 153 14.37 15.51 5.01
CA LYS A 153 14.32 16.81 5.73
C LYS A 153 15.63 17.12 6.47
N GLU A 154 16.28 16.09 7.00
CA GLU A 154 17.58 16.23 7.68
C GLU A 154 18.71 16.65 6.75
N ASN A 155 18.71 16.22 5.48
CA ASN A 155 19.71 16.67 4.51
C ASN A 155 19.59 18.17 4.24
N ALA A 156 18.37 18.70 4.16
CA ALA A 156 18.13 20.13 4.01
C ALA A 156 18.60 20.92 5.26
N LYS A 157 18.29 20.42 6.46
CA LYS A 157 18.75 21.02 7.73
C LYS A 157 20.28 21.00 7.84
N ASN A 158 20.91 19.87 7.54
CA ASN A 158 22.37 19.70 7.59
C ASN A 158 23.07 20.61 6.59
N LYS A 159 22.55 20.72 5.36
CA LYS A 159 23.04 21.67 4.36
C LYS A 159 22.95 23.12 4.88
N SER A 160 21.82 23.50 5.47
CA SER A 160 21.65 24.83 6.06
C SER A 160 22.61 25.09 7.23
N LYS A 161 22.80 24.11 8.13
CA LYS A 161 23.76 24.19 9.25
C LYS A 161 25.20 24.35 8.75
N ASN A 162 25.59 23.56 7.75
CA ASN A 162 26.93 23.65 7.14
C ASN A 162 27.17 25.02 6.50
N GLN A 163 26.20 25.54 5.75
CA GLN A 163 26.28 26.89 5.18
C GLN A 163 26.35 27.99 6.25
N LYS A 164 25.63 27.84 7.37
CA LYS A 164 25.75 28.77 8.52
C LYS A 164 27.14 28.70 9.15
N LYS A 165 27.72 27.51 9.30
CA LYS A 165 29.08 27.31 9.83
C LYS A 165 30.13 27.94 8.91
N GLN A 166 30.09 27.64 7.62
CA GLN A 166 31.00 28.21 6.61
C GLN A 166 30.96 29.74 6.58
N ARG A 167 29.75 30.34 6.66
CA ARG A 167 29.62 31.80 6.75
C ARG A 167 30.32 32.37 7.99
N ARG A 168 30.14 31.74 9.16
CA ARG A 168 30.79 32.18 10.41
C ARG A 168 32.31 32.07 10.32
N GLU A 169 32.84 30.98 9.74
CA GLU A 169 34.28 30.80 9.54
C GLU A 169 34.84 31.86 8.59
N LYS A 170 34.15 32.13 7.47
CA LYS A 170 34.56 33.19 6.53
C LYS A 170 34.58 34.58 7.19
N TYR A 171 33.57 34.92 8.00
CA TYR A 171 33.55 36.18 8.73
C TYR A 171 34.67 36.29 9.77
N LYS A 172 35.05 35.19 10.43
CA LYS A 172 36.20 35.17 11.35
C LYS A 172 37.50 35.45 10.60
N ILE A 173 37.76 34.73 9.51
CA ILE A 173 38.97 34.94 8.68
C ILE A 173 39.07 36.40 8.22
N ILE A 174 37.98 36.97 7.67
CA ILE A 174 37.97 38.38 7.23
C ILE A 174 38.25 39.34 8.39
N ARG A 175 37.74 39.06 9.60
CA ARG A 175 37.98 39.90 10.77
C ARG A 175 39.44 39.80 11.23
N ASP A 176 39.95 38.58 11.32
CA ASP A 176 41.33 38.32 11.74
C ASP A 176 42.35 38.89 10.72
N ASP A 177 42.00 38.97 9.43
CA ASP A 177 42.78 39.62 8.37
C ASP A 177 42.71 41.16 8.40
N LEU A 178 41.64 41.74 8.96
CA LEU A 178 41.47 43.20 9.08
C LEU A 178 42.04 43.76 10.40
N ASP A 179 42.19 42.90 11.40
CA ASP A 179 42.76 43.23 12.72
C ASP A 179 44.31 43.01 12.77
N ASN A 180 44.93 42.59 11.65
CA ASN A 180 46.40 42.53 11.41
C ASN A 180 46.87 43.66 10.47
#